data_AF-A0A1V1PHY3-F1
#
_entry.id   AF-A0A1V1PHY3-F1
#
_cell.length_a   1.000
_cell.length_b   1.000
_cell.length_c   1.000
_cell.angle_alpha   90.00
_cell.angle_beta   90.00
_cell.angle_gamma   90.00
#
_symmetry.space_group_name_H-M   'P 1'
#
loop_
_entity.id
_entity.type
_entity.pdbx_description
1 polymer ?
#
loop_
_entity_poly.entity_id
_entity_poly.type
_entity_poly.pdbx_seq_one_letter_code
_entity_poly.pdbx_strand_id
1 'polypeptide(L)'
;MNLPKMIQQFMLHNVTQTCHYKGKPLFTAHYMKIGSYVNLYIRSKADMNGALTYLVEIKGTIIDHIPSIDDAIRVAEELLVENNMFTS
;
A
#
# COMPACT_ATOMS: atom_id res chain seq x y z
N MET A 1 -3.85 9.90 -9.46
CA MET A 1 -3.65 9.01 -8.29
C MET A 1 -2.77 9.76 -7.31
N ASN A 2 -3.23 9.97 -6.08
CA ASN A 2 -2.52 10.79 -5.10
C ASN A 2 -2.09 9.89 -3.93
N LEU A 3 -0.84 9.43 -3.97
CA LEU A 3 -0.22 8.74 -2.84
C LEU A 3 0.42 9.78 -1.93
N PRO A 4 0.18 9.76 -0.62
CA PRO A 4 0.83 10.69 0.29
C PRO A 4 2.34 10.37 0.35
N LYS A 5 3.15 11.42 0.51
CA LYS A 5 4.60 11.27 0.68
C LYS A 5 4.97 10.53 1.97
N MET A 6 4.08 10.57 2.96
CA MET A 6 4.25 9.92 4.24
C MET A 6 2.95 9.30 4.70
N ILE A 7 3.05 8.14 5.35
CA ILE A 7 1.99 7.49 6.12
C ILE A 7 2.60 7.24 7.50
N GLN A 8 2.20 8.03 8.50
CA GLN A 8 2.83 8.02 9.82
C GLN A 8 4.35 8.19 9.73
N GLN A 9 5.14 7.25 10.27
CA GLN A 9 6.61 7.24 10.24
C GLN A 9 7.20 6.64 8.95
N PHE A 10 6.35 6.23 7.99
CA PHE A 10 6.79 5.61 6.75
C PHE A 10 6.81 6.64 5.62
N MET A 11 7.95 6.75 4.95
CA MET A 11 8.15 7.63 3.81
C MET A 11 7.95 6.85 2.52
N LEU A 12 7.26 7.44 1.55
CA LEU A 12 7.16 6.89 0.20
C LEU A 12 8.55 6.84 -0.43
N HIS A 13 9.07 5.62 -0.63
CA HIS A 13 10.39 5.39 -1.21
C HIS A 13 10.33 5.42 -2.73
N ASN A 14 9.41 4.65 -3.31
CA ASN A 14 9.18 4.62 -4.75
C ASN A 14 7.76 4.12 -5.09
N VAL A 15 7.36 4.39 -6.33
CA VAL A 15 6.16 3.83 -6.94
C VAL A 15 6.59 3.14 -8.22
N THR A 16 6.38 1.83 -8.29
CA THR A 16 6.72 1.03 -9.47
C THR A 16 5.44 0.61 -10.16
N GLN A 17 5.28 1.00 -11.42
CA GLN A 17 4.25 0.46 -12.28
C GLN A 17 4.69 -0.91 -12.79
N THR A 18 3.87 -1.93 -12.57
CA THR A 18 4.22 -3.32 -12.93
C THR A 18 3.71 -3.68 -14.31
N CYS A 19 2.48 -3.31 -14.65
CA CYS A 19 1.90 -3.52 -16.00
C CYS A 19 0.61 -2.71 -16.20
N HIS A 20 -0.01 -2.86 -17.37
CA HIS A 20 -1.39 -2.45 -17.61
C HIS A 20 -2.27 -3.69 -17.84
N TYR A 21 -3.44 -3.72 -17.21
CA TYR A 21 -4.43 -4.76 -17.45
C TYR A 21 -5.77 -4.12 -17.79
N LYS A 22 -6.32 -4.45 -18.97
CA LYS A 22 -7.59 -3.88 -19.47
C LYS A 22 -7.66 -2.35 -19.37
N GLY A 23 -6.57 -1.68 -19.73
CA GLY A 23 -6.46 -0.22 -19.70
C GLY A 23 -6.24 0.41 -18.32
N LYS A 24 -6.14 -0.40 -17.25
CA LYS A 24 -5.85 0.09 -15.90
C LYS A 24 -4.39 -0.19 -15.51
N PRO A 25 -3.67 0.81 -14.98
CA PRO A 25 -2.30 0.60 -14.51
C PRO A 25 -2.30 -0.17 -13.19
N LEU A 26 -1.49 -1.23 -13.15
CA LEU A 26 -1.15 -1.93 -11.92
C LEU A 26 0.16 -1.37 -11.36
N PHE A 27 0.20 -1.09 -10.06
CA PHE A 27 1.35 -0.48 -9.42
C PHE A 27 1.59 -1.04 -8.02
N THR A 28 2.79 -0.81 -7.54
CA THR A 28 3.21 -1.01 -6.15
C THR A 28 3.80 0.29 -5.64
N ALA A 29 3.20 0.83 -4.59
CA ALA A 29 3.78 1.90 -3.80
C ALA A 29 4.52 1.26 -2.62
N HIS A 30 5.79 1.61 -2.45
CA HIS A 30 6.63 1.10 -1.38
C HIS A 30 6.97 2.24 -0.45
N TYR A 31 6.61 2.04 0.81
CA TYR A 31 6.85 2.93 1.92
C TYR A 31 7.88 2.27 2.85
N MET A 32 8.89 3.03 3.26
CA MET A 32 9.93 2.56 4.17
C MET A 32 9.89 3.36 5.47
N LYS A 33 10.05 2.69 6.61
CA LYS A 33 10.25 3.38 7.89
C LYS A 33 11.70 3.84 7.98
N ILE A 34 11.93 5.14 8.16
CA ILE A 34 13.29 5.68 8.28
C ILE A 34 13.94 5.12 9.55
N GLY A 35 15.18 4.62 9.43
CA GLY A 35 15.91 4.03 10.54
C GLY A 35 15.47 2.62 10.93
N SER A 36 14.66 1.94 10.10
CA SER A 36 14.18 0.59 10.32
C SER A 36 14.14 -0.20 9.00
N TYR A 37 14.22 -1.52 9.08
CA TYR A 37 14.10 -2.42 7.92
C TYR A 37 12.65 -2.81 7.60
N VAL A 38 11.67 -2.07 8.14
CA VAL A 38 10.25 -2.36 7.96
C VAL A 38 9.73 -1.65 6.71
N ASN A 39 9.12 -2.44 5.84
CA ASN A 39 8.51 -2.00 4.60
C ASN A 39 6.99 -2.15 4.67
N LEU A 40 6.30 -1.13 4.17
CA LEU A 40 4.87 -1.09 3.95
C LEU A 40 4.65 -1.01 2.44
N TYR A 41 3.75 -1.84 1.91
CA TYR A 41 3.39 -1.81 0.50
C TYR A 41 1.91 -1.54 0.34
N ILE A 42 1.57 -0.68 -0.61
CA ILE A 42 0.21 -0.55 -1.14
C ILE A 42 0.27 -0.97 -2.61
N ARG A 43 -0.46 -2.02 -2.97
CA ARG A 43 -0.46 -2.56 -4.34
C ARG A 43 -1.85 -2.51 -4.93
N SER A 44 -1.94 -2.26 -6.22
CA SER A 44 -3.18 -2.45 -6.95
C SER A 44 -3.26 -3.84 -7.57
N LYS A 45 -4.49 -4.35 -7.65
CA LYS A 45 -4.85 -5.66 -8.18
C LYS A 45 -6.06 -5.48 -9.07
N ALA A 46 -6.11 -6.20 -10.19
CA ALA A 46 -7.30 -6.24 -11.03
C ALA A 46 -7.89 -7.66 -11.04
N ASP A 47 -9.21 -7.75 -10.98
CA ASP A 47 -9.92 -9.02 -11.21
C ASP A 47 -10.01 -9.36 -12.70
N MET A 48 -10.63 -10.49 -13.04
CA MET A 48 -10.82 -10.92 -14.43
C MET A 48 -11.64 -9.94 -15.26
N ASN A 49 -12.46 -9.08 -14.65
CA ASN A 49 -13.26 -8.06 -15.31
C ASN A 49 -12.47 -6.74 -15.48
N GLY A 50 -11.32 -6.62 -14.83
CA GLY A 50 -10.55 -5.38 -14.75
C GLY A 50 -11.05 -4.45 -13.66
N ALA A 51 -11.90 -4.88 -12.73
CA ALA A 51 -12.21 -4.12 -11.52
C ALA A 51 -10.94 -3.99 -10.68
N LEU A 52 -10.61 -2.76 -10.27
CA LEU A 52 -9.38 -2.46 -9.56
C LEU A 52 -9.67 -2.51 -8.06
N THR A 53 -8.90 -3.29 -7.32
CA THR A 53 -8.84 -3.30 -5.87
C THR A 53 -7.41 -3.05 -5.41
N TYR A 54 -7.23 -2.92 -4.11
CA TYR A 54 -5.96 -2.63 -3.48
C TYR A 54 -5.70 -3.59 -2.34
N LEU A 55 -4.43 -3.71 -1.99
CA LEU A 55 -3.99 -4.42 -0.81
C LEU A 55 -2.92 -3.62 -0.07
N VAL A 56 -2.86 -3.84 1.24
CA VAL A 56 -1.84 -3.31 2.13
C VAL A 56 -1.05 -4.50 2.68
N GLU A 57 0.28 -4.44 2.59
CA GLU A 57 1.18 -5.45 3.13
C GLU A 57 2.22 -4.82 4.05
N ILE A 58 2.39 -5.36 5.25
CA ILE A 58 3.44 -4.96 6.20
C ILE A 58 3.92 -6.17 7.01
N LYS A 59 5.24 -6.41 7.05
CA LYS A 59 5.87 -7.57 7.73
C LYS A 59 5.16 -8.92 7.47
N GLY A 60 4.72 -9.17 6.24
CA GLY A 60 4.01 -10.40 5.87
C GLY A 60 2.52 -10.46 6.27
N THR A 61 2.00 -9.46 6.98
CA THR A 61 0.56 -9.26 7.16
C THR A 61 -0.02 -8.63 5.91
N ILE A 62 -1.13 -9.18 5.39
CA ILE A 62 -1.77 -8.72 4.16
C ILE A 62 -3.26 -8.45 4.42
N ILE A 63 -3.72 -7.25 4.07
CA ILE A 63 -5.14 -6.92 3.95
C ILE A 63 -5.43 -6.69 2.47
N ASP A 64 -6.28 -7.51 1.86
CA ASP A 64 -6.59 -7.50 0.43
C ASP A 64 -8.06 -7.09 0.18
N HIS A 65 -8.42 -6.90 -1.10
CA HIS A 65 -9.75 -6.52 -1.59
C HIS A 65 -10.26 -5.16 -1.07
N ILE A 66 -9.33 -4.21 -0.86
CA ILE A 66 -9.66 -2.85 -0.48
C ILE A 66 -10.20 -2.10 -1.72
N PRO A 67 -11.37 -1.46 -1.67
CA PRO A 67 -12.07 -0.99 -2.87
C PRO A 67 -11.45 0.25 -3.52
N SER A 68 -10.70 1.06 -2.75
CA SER A 68 -10.11 2.31 -3.25
C SER A 68 -8.70 2.52 -2.70
N ILE A 69 -7.94 3.39 -3.37
CA ILE A 69 -6.60 3.77 -2.91
C ILE A 69 -6.66 4.57 -1.61
N ASP A 70 -7.67 5.42 -1.45
CA ASP A 70 -7.86 6.24 -0.24
C ASP A 70 -8.18 5.35 0.97
N ASP A 71 -9.00 4.30 0.77
CA ASP A 71 -9.24 3.29 1.79
C ASP A 71 -7.98 2.49 2.11
N ALA A 72 -7.14 2.19 1.12
CA ALA A 72 -5.89 1.47 1.37
C ALA A 72 -4.90 2.31 2.19
N ILE A 73 -4.86 3.63 1.95
CA ILE A 73 -4.08 4.57 2.78
C ILE A 73 -4.62 4.59 4.21
N ARG A 74 -5.94 4.71 4.38
CA ARG A 74 -6.59 4.70 5.71
C ARG A 74 -6.34 3.39 6.47
N VAL A 75 -6.47 2.24 5.81
CA VAL A 75 -6.16 0.93 6.38
C VAL A 75 -4.69 0.85 6.80
N ALA A 76 -3.78 1.38 6.00
CA ALA A 76 -2.36 1.43 6.36
C ALA A 76 -2.11 2.32 7.60
N GLU A 77 -2.80 3.46 7.71
CA GLU A 77 -2.73 4.32 8.90
C GLU A 77 -3.26 3.61 10.15
N GLU A 78 -4.44 3.00 10.07
CA GLU A 78 -5.07 2.25 11.16
C GLU A 78 -4.17 1.10 11.63
N LEU A 79 -3.63 0.30 10.69
CA LEU A 79 -2.71 -0.79 10.99
C LEU A 79 -1.48 -0.34 11.78
N LEU A 80 -0.91 0.82 11.44
CA LEU A 80 0.27 1.37 12.10
C LEU A 80 -0.04 1.94 13.49
N VAL A 81 -1.24 2.50 13.68
CA VAL A 81 -1.69 3.01 14.98
C VAL A 81 -2.00 1.87 15.95
N GLU A 82 -2.68 0.83 15.49
CA GLU A 82 -3.08 -0.30 16.34
C GLU A 82 -1.91 -1.22 16.71
N ASN A 83 -0.87 -1.28 15.87
CA ASN A 83 0.23 -2.24 16.02
C ASN A 83 1.55 -1.54 16.27
N ASN A 84 1.79 -1.19 17.54
CA ASN A 84 3.06 -0.62 18.00
C ASN A 84 4.28 -1.49 17.59
N MET A 85 4.13 -2.80 17.35
CA MET A 85 5.21 -3.68 16.87
C MET A 85 5.76 -3.32 15.47
N PHE A 86 5.07 -2.47 14.70
CA PHE A 86 5.55 -1.94 13.43
C PHE A 86 6.27 -0.59 13.58
N THR A 87 6.01 0.13 14.66
CA THR A 87 6.47 1.50 14.92
C THR A 87 7.48 1.60 16.09
N SER A 88 7.61 0.58 16.92
CA SER A 88 8.68 0.40 17.92
C SER A 88 10.00 -0.07 17.30
#